data_AF-A0A6P4JP30-F1
#
_entry.id   AF-A0A6P4JP30-F1
#
_cell.length_a   1.000
_cell.length_b   1.000
_cell.length_c   1.000
_cell.angle_alpha   90.00
_cell.angle_beta   90.00
_cell.angle_gamma   90.00
#
_symmetry.space_group_name_H-M   'P 1'
#
loop_
_entity.id
_entity.type
_entity.pdbx_description
1 polymer ?
#
loop_
_entity_poly.entity_id
_entity_poly.type
_entity_poly.pdbx_seq_one_letter_code
_entity_poly.pdbx_strand_id
1 'polypeptide(L)'
;MDAVFAGDQKIFKIIRTYEKALKDYSQNPENADFEKRFENAEAKMNEEDAWTAEVDVKNILNQLKITDLDQKVGSMSGGQQKRVGLAQVLIQSPDLLLLDEPTNHLDFDSIDWLEQFLSKYKGALVFVTHDRYFLDQIANQIWELSFGKLYKYPGNYQDYVQRKAELDEEQAEASHKQQRLYKQELKWMKKGAKARSTKQQARINRFNDLKEDVSQGNPTDEDVDITMGQKRLGKKVIDIQHADLTIAKKPILKDFSMLIQNGQRIGISGENGAGKSSFLNAIAGKIPLQSGTIDIGETVKMAYYTQQMEPIPEDKRVISYLTDVGQNVIDEDGNKKTTFSILVVQPLLFHMTVISWTKWRIAC
;
A
#
# COMPACT_ATOMS: atom_id res chain seq x y z
N MET A 1 -16.35 -0.89 22.13
CA MET A 1 -17.70 -1.17 21.59
C MET A 1 -18.43 0.08 21.13
N ASP A 2 -18.50 1.13 21.96
CA ASP A 2 -19.27 2.35 21.63
C ASP A 2 -18.90 3.02 20.29
N ALA A 3 -17.61 3.05 19.95
CA ALA A 3 -17.16 3.58 18.67
C ALA A 3 -17.71 2.77 17.49
N VAL A 4 -17.71 1.43 17.60
CA VAL A 4 -18.12 0.52 16.52
C VAL A 4 -19.62 0.66 16.23
N PHE A 5 -20.42 0.86 17.28
CA PHE A 5 -21.87 1.11 17.20
C PHE A 5 -22.26 2.59 17.07
N ALA A 6 -21.35 3.46 16.65
CA ALA A 6 -21.65 4.88 16.47
C ALA A 6 -22.60 5.16 15.28
N GLY A 7 -22.88 4.16 14.44
CA GLY A 7 -23.78 4.27 13.30
C GLY A 7 -25.24 4.52 13.69
N ASP A 8 -26.01 5.07 12.74
CA ASP A 8 -27.39 5.49 12.99
C ASP A 8 -28.44 4.39 12.85
N GLN A 9 -28.05 3.19 12.39
CA GLN A 9 -28.96 2.07 12.20
C GLN A 9 -29.63 1.66 13.53
N LYS A 10 -30.92 1.32 13.43
CA LYS A 10 -31.78 0.95 14.57
C LYS A 10 -31.17 -0.20 15.38
N ILE A 11 -30.62 -1.21 14.71
CA ILE A 11 -30.04 -2.39 15.36
C ILE A 11 -28.84 -2.06 16.25
N PHE A 12 -27.97 -1.13 15.83
CA PHE A 12 -26.81 -0.69 16.64
C PHE A 12 -27.23 0.14 17.85
N LYS A 13 -28.28 0.94 17.73
CA LYS A 13 -28.86 1.68 18.86
C LYS A 13 -29.41 0.72 19.92
N ILE A 14 -30.02 -0.38 19.50
CA ILE A 14 -30.53 -1.44 20.38
C ILE A 14 -29.37 -2.15 21.10
N ILE A 15 -28.38 -2.65 20.35
CA ILE A 15 -27.20 -3.34 20.94
C ILE A 15 -26.47 -2.44 21.94
N ARG A 16 -26.26 -1.16 21.60
CA ARG A 16 -25.62 -0.20 22.52
C ARG A 16 -26.44 0.05 23.79
N THR A 17 -27.76 0.08 23.68
CA THR A 17 -28.65 0.28 24.83
C THR A 17 -28.59 -0.94 25.75
N TYR A 18 -28.54 -2.14 25.18
CA TYR A 18 -28.36 -3.40 25.91
C TYR A 18 -27.01 -3.47 26.63
N GLU A 19 -25.89 -3.26 25.93
CA GLU A 19 -24.53 -3.28 26.51
C GLU A 19 -24.39 -2.28 27.67
N LYS A 20 -24.96 -1.08 27.50
CA LYS A 20 -24.96 -0.07 28.57
C LYS A 20 -25.82 -0.50 29.77
N ALA A 21 -27.00 -1.07 29.53
CA ALA A 21 -27.87 -1.54 30.59
C ALA A 21 -27.26 -2.72 31.36
N LEU A 22 -26.59 -3.65 30.66
CA LEU A 22 -25.85 -4.76 31.25
C LEU A 22 -24.69 -4.26 32.12
N LYS A 23 -23.96 -3.25 31.67
CA LYS A 23 -22.87 -2.63 32.44
C LYS A 23 -23.41 -1.92 33.70
N ASP A 24 -24.48 -1.15 33.57
CA ASP A 24 -25.10 -0.46 34.71
C ASP A 24 -25.63 -1.48 35.76
N TYR A 25 -26.29 -2.55 35.29
CA TYR A 25 -26.82 -3.62 36.13
C TYR A 25 -25.73 -4.44 36.82
N SER A 26 -24.68 -4.86 36.10
CA SER A 26 -23.57 -5.64 36.67
C SER A 26 -22.79 -4.88 37.75
N GLN A 27 -22.74 -3.54 37.67
CA GLN A 27 -22.08 -2.71 38.67
C GLN A 27 -22.98 -2.44 39.90
N ASN A 28 -24.30 -2.45 39.75
CA ASN A 28 -25.24 -2.17 40.83
C ASN A 28 -26.50 -3.07 40.73
N PRO A 29 -26.40 -4.37 41.09
CA PRO A 29 -27.48 -5.33 40.89
C PRO A 29 -28.73 -5.08 41.74
N GLU A 30 -28.60 -4.37 42.86
CA GLU A 30 -29.70 -4.10 43.81
C GLU A 30 -30.60 -2.91 43.40
N ASN A 31 -30.27 -2.22 42.30
CA ASN A 31 -31.04 -1.08 41.83
C ASN A 31 -32.15 -1.50 40.85
N ALA A 32 -33.40 -1.42 41.32
CA ALA A 32 -34.59 -1.77 40.55
C ALA A 32 -34.75 -0.99 39.22
N ASP A 33 -34.18 0.22 39.10
CA ASP A 33 -34.21 0.97 37.82
C ASP A 33 -33.26 0.35 36.78
N PHE A 34 -32.08 -0.12 37.20
CA PHE A 34 -31.12 -0.76 36.29
C PHE A 34 -31.59 -2.15 35.87
N GLU A 35 -32.20 -2.90 36.77
CA GLU A 35 -32.86 -4.18 36.45
C GLU A 35 -33.94 -3.97 35.38
N LYS A 36 -34.86 -3.03 35.60
CA LYS A 36 -35.92 -2.72 34.63
C LYS A 36 -35.37 -2.22 33.29
N ARG A 37 -34.29 -1.42 33.29
CA ARG A 37 -33.64 -0.97 32.04
C ARG A 37 -33.00 -2.13 31.27
N PHE A 38 -32.40 -3.09 31.99
CA PHE A 38 -31.82 -4.30 31.41
C PHE A 38 -32.90 -5.18 30.78
N GLU A 39 -33.96 -5.52 31.52
CA GLU A 39 -35.09 -6.32 31.01
C GLU A 39 -35.72 -5.71 29.75
N ASN A 40 -35.93 -4.39 29.73
CA ASN A 40 -36.47 -3.69 28.55
C ASN A 40 -35.51 -3.71 27.36
N ALA A 41 -34.20 -3.69 27.59
CA ALA A 41 -33.21 -3.75 26.52
C ALA A 41 -33.09 -5.17 25.97
N GLU A 42 -33.14 -6.19 26.82
CA GLU A 42 -33.17 -7.61 26.45
C GLU A 42 -34.41 -7.94 25.60
N ALA A 43 -35.59 -7.47 26.02
CA ALA A 43 -36.82 -7.64 25.24
C ALA A 43 -36.69 -7.05 23.82
N LYS A 44 -36.07 -5.88 23.68
CA LYS A 44 -35.82 -5.24 22.36
C LYS A 44 -34.77 -5.97 21.53
N MET A 45 -33.77 -6.58 22.16
CA MET A 45 -32.79 -7.43 21.46
C MET A 45 -33.47 -8.64 20.84
N ASN A 46 -34.40 -9.27 21.58
CA ASN A 46 -35.18 -10.41 21.12
C ASN A 46 -36.18 -10.02 20.02
N GLU A 47 -36.87 -8.88 20.14
CA GLU A 47 -37.85 -8.41 19.16
C GLU A 47 -37.26 -8.19 17.77
N GLU A 48 -35.99 -7.75 17.71
CA GLU A 48 -35.32 -7.34 16.47
C GLU A 48 -34.20 -8.31 16.05
N ASP A 49 -34.17 -9.53 16.63
CA ASP A 49 -33.15 -10.57 16.41
C ASP A 49 -31.69 -10.04 16.48
N ALA A 50 -31.48 -9.03 17.32
CA ALA A 50 -30.23 -8.26 17.37
C ALA A 50 -29.04 -9.05 17.94
N TRP A 51 -29.29 -10.20 18.56
CA TRP A 51 -28.26 -11.12 19.04
C TRP A 51 -27.35 -11.65 17.92
N THR A 52 -27.94 -11.96 16.76
CA THR A 52 -27.16 -12.45 15.61
C THR A 52 -26.20 -11.37 15.13
N ALA A 53 -26.69 -10.14 15.02
CA ALA A 53 -25.89 -8.98 14.64
C ALA A 53 -24.77 -8.69 15.66
N GLU A 54 -25.03 -8.85 16.97
CA GLU A 54 -24.01 -8.68 18.01
C GLU A 54 -22.89 -9.73 17.89
N VAL A 55 -23.24 -11.00 17.63
CA VAL A 55 -22.28 -12.08 17.41
C VAL A 55 -21.43 -11.81 16.17
N ASP A 56 -22.04 -11.38 15.07
CA ASP A 56 -21.34 -11.03 13.83
C ASP A 56 -20.36 -9.87 14.04
N VAL A 57 -20.77 -8.85 14.79
CA VAL A 57 -19.89 -7.73 15.19
C VAL A 57 -18.69 -8.23 15.98
N LYS A 58 -18.90 -9.08 17.00
CA LYS A 58 -17.81 -9.64 17.79
C LYS A 58 -16.87 -10.49 16.93
N ASN A 59 -17.41 -11.24 15.98
CA ASN A 59 -16.62 -12.02 15.03
C ASN A 59 -15.74 -11.12 14.15
N ILE A 60 -16.30 -10.05 13.56
CA ILE A 60 -15.55 -9.07 12.76
C ILE A 60 -14.42 -8.43 13.59
N LEU A 61 -14.71 -8.02 14.83
CA LEU A 61 -13.72 -7.40 15.70
C LEU A 61 -12.59 -8.37 16.08
N ASN A 62 -12.93 -9.63 16.37
CA ASN A 62 -11.95 -10.67 16.67
C ASN A 62 -11.03 -10.95 15.47
N GLN A 63 -11.59 -11.04 14.27
CA GLN A 63 -10.81 -11.28 13.04
C GLN A 63 -9.86 -10.12 12.73
N LEU A 64 -10.29 -8.88 13.02
CA LEU A 64 -9.43 -7.69 12.93
C LEU A 64 -8.46 -7.54 14.11
N LYS A 65 -8.40 -8.53 15.02
CA LYS A 65 -7.57 -8.58 16.22
C LYS A 65 -7.82 -7.41 17.18
N ILE A 66 -9.06 -6.96 17.27
CA ILE A 66 -9.52 -5.95 18.24
C ILE A 66 -10.07 -6.72 19.45
N THR A 67 -9.18 -7.05 20.39
CA THR A 67 -9.49 -7.89 21.54
C THR A 67 -9.96 -7.09 22.77
N ASP A 68 -9.42 -5.89 22.98
CA ASP A 68 -9.84 -5.02 24.08
C ASP A 68 -10.97 -4.10 23.61
N LEU A 69 -12.19 -4.48 23.99
CA LEU A 69 -13.42 -3.80 23.63
C LEU A 69 -13.73 -2.56 24.48
N ASP A 70 -13.06 -2.41 25.63
CA ASP A 70 -13.20 -1.29 26.57
C ASP A 70 -12.11 -0.23 26.40
N GLN A 71 -11.05 -0.53 25.64
CA GLN A 71 -9.99 0.42 25.34
C GLN A 71 -10.53 1.69 24.66
N LYS A 72 -10.09 2.86 25.17
CA LYS A 72 -10.39 4.15 24.55
C LYS A 72 -9.67 4.29 23.20
N VAL A 73 -10.42 4.60 22.14
CA VAL A 73 -9.89 4.75 20.76
C VAL A 73 -8.73 5.75 20.69
N GLY A 74 -8.80 6.87 21.43
CA GLY A 74 -7.71 7.87 21.47
C GLY A 74 -6.38 7.38 22.04
N SER A 75 -6.37 6.25 22.76
CA SER A 75 -5.15 5.61 23.28
C SER A 75 -4.55 4.57 22.32
N MET A 76 -5.26 4.24 21.24
CA MET A 76 -4.85 3.21 20.28
C MET A 76 -3.81 3.75 19.31
N SER A 77 -2.95 2.86 18.79
CA SER A 77 -2.04 3.19 17.68
C SER A 77 -2.82 3.53 16.41
N GLY A 78 -2.24 4.33 15.50
CA GLY A 78 -2.90 4.70 14.24
C GLY A 78 -3.37 3.49 13.41
N GLY A 79 -2.63 2.38 13.43
CA GLY A 79 -3.04 1.13 12.79
C GLY A 79 -4.27 0.49 13.44
N GLN A 80 -4.33 0.46 14.78
CA GLN A 80 -5.52 -0.01 15.51
C GLN A 80 -6.74 0.88 15.26
N GLN A 81 -6.55 2.21 15.23
CA GLN A 81 -7.63 3.15 14.90
C GLN A 81 -8.18 2.90 13.49
N LYS A 82 -7.32 2.69 12.49
CA LYS A 82 -7.73 2.32 11.14
C LYS A 82 -8.51 1.00 11.11
N ARG A 83 -8.10 -0.02 11.87
CA ARG A 83 -8.83 -1.30 11.99
C ARG A 83 -10.22 -1.12 12.60
N VAL A 84 -10.35 -0.27 13.63
CA VAL A 84 -11.65 0.07 14.22
C VAL A 84 -12.54 0.78 13.19
N GLY A 85 -11.97 1.69 12.40
CA GLY A 85 -12.68 2.34 11.29
C GLY A 85 -13.13 1.36 10.22
N LEU A 86 -12.27 0.41 9.82
CA LEU A 86 -12.64 -0.66 8.90
C LEU A 86 -13.78 -1.51 9.48
N ALA A 87 -13.69 -1.93 10.75
CA ALA A 87 -14.73 -2.68 11.42
C ALA A 87 -16.08 -1.95 11.42
N GLN A 88 -16.09 -0.65 11.75
CA GLN A 88 -17.29 0.20 11.72
C GLN A 88 -17.98 0.14 10.36
N VAL A 89 -17.22 0.29 9.28
CA VAL A 89 -17.78 0.34 7.92
C VAL A 89 -18.27 -1.04 7.47
N LEU A 90 -17.52 -2.12 7.77
CA LEU A 90 -17.93 -3.49 7.43
C LEU A 90 -19.22 -3.90 8.15
N ILE A 91 -19.35 -3.49 9.42
CA ILE A 91 -20.52 -3.78 10.27
C ILE A 91 -21.76 -3.04 9.76
N GLN A 92 -21.62 -1.79 9.30
CA GLN A 92 -22.74 -1.02 8.75
C GLN A 92 -23.31 -1.61 7.46
N SER A 93 -22.52 -2.38 6.72
CA SER A 93 -22.92 -3.04 5.47
C SER A 93 -23.64 -2.11 4.47
N PRO A 94 -23.03 -0.99 4.04
CA PRO A 94 -23.66 -0.03 3.12
C PRO A 94 -23.86 -0.59 1.69
N ASP A 95 -24.81 -0.04 0.93
CA ASP A 95 -25.00 -0.46 -0.48
C ASP A 95 -23.77 -0.18 -1.37
N LEU A 96 -22.97 0.84 -1.02
CA LEU A 96 -21.71 1.21 -1.66
C LEU A 96 -20.61 1.33 -0.61
N LEU A 97 -19.56 0.52 -0.76
CA LEU A 97 -18.40 0.48 0.11
C LEU A 97 -17.20 1.08 -0.60
N LEU A 98 -16.61 2.15 -0.05
CA LEU A 98 -15.40 2.80 -0.57
C LEU A 98 -14.22 2.51 0.39
N LEU A 99 -13.18 1.85 -0.09
CA LEU A 99 -12.01 1.48 0.71
C LEU A 99 -10.72 2.04 0.11
N ASP A 100 -9.96 2.77 0.92
CA ASP A 100 -8.63 3.28 0.54
C ASP A 100 -7.55 2.53 1.29
N GLU A 101 -6.75 1.73 0.57
CA GLU A 101 -5.70 0.84 1.08
C GLU A 101 -6.12 0.00 2.29
N PRO A 102 -7.18 -0.84 2.17
CA PRO A 102 -7.75 -1.56 3.29
C PRO A 102 -6.85 -2.67 3.86
N THR A 103 -5.91 -3.19 3.06
CA THR A 103 -4.94 -4.20 3.47
C THR A 103 -3.81 -3.61 4.33
N ASN A 104 -3.66 -2.28 4.34
CA ASN A 104 -2.58 -1.64 5.07
C ASN A 104 -2.74 -1.82 6.58
N HIS A 105 -1.62 -2.11 7.25
CA HIS A 105 -1.57 -2.41 8.69
C HIS A 105 -2.37 -3.65 9.13
N LEU A 106 -2.78 -4.53 8.20
CA LEU A 106 -3.29 -5.86 8.49
C LEU A 106 -2.16 -6.90 8.45
N ASP A 107 -2.34 -8.03 9.13
CA ASP A 107 -1.49 -9.21 8.96
C ASP A 107 -2.10 -10.15 7.91
N PHE A 108 -1.35 -11.17 7.52
CA PHE A 108 -1.74 -12.07 6.44
C PHE A 108 -3.09 -12.75 6.70
N ASP A 109 -3.31 -13.24 7.92
CA ASP A 109 -4.57 -13.90 8.29
C ASP A 109 -5.76 -12.94 8.23
N SER A 110 -5.58 -11.69 8.68
CA SER A 110 -6.63 -10.66 8.59
C SER A 110 -6.92 -10.26 7.15
N ILE A 111 -5.91 -10.28 6.26
CA ILE A 111 -6.08 -9.99 4.83
C ILE A 111 -6.87 -11.10 4.16
N ASP A 112 -6.51 -12.37 4.35
CA ASP A 112 -7.24 -13.52 3.80
C ASP A 112 -8.70 -13.53 4.28
N TRP A 113 -8.93 -13.27 5.57
CA TRP A 113 -10.30 -13.12 6.08
C TRP A 113 -11.06 -11.97 5.40
N LEU A 114 -10.41 -10.81 5.22
CA LEU A 114 -11.03 -9.65 4.59
C LEU A 114 -11.37 -9.92 3.13
N GLU A 115 -10.52 -10.64 2.40
CA GLU A 115 -10.78 -11.08 1.02
C GLU A 115 -12.02 -12.00 0.95
N GLN A 116 -12.11 -12.98 1.85
CA GLN A 116 -13.26 -13.88 1.93
C GLN A 116 -14.55 -13.17 2.36
N PHE A 117 -14.45 -12.14 3.19
CA PHE A 117 -15.59 -11.32 3.59
C PHE A 117 -16.08 -10.47 2.41
N LEU A 118 -15.18 -9.76 1.74
CA LEU A 118 -15.51 -8.83 0.65
C LEU A 118 -15.95 -9.55 -0.63
N SER A 119 -15.43 -10.74 -0.92
CA SER A 119 -15.91 -11.55 -2.06
C SER A 119 -17.38 -11.98 -1.94
N LYS A 120 -17.92 -12.05 -0.72
CA LYS A 120 -19.33 -12.36 -0.43
C LYS A 120 -20.19 -11.11 -0.27
N TYR A 121 -19.59 -9.93 -0.42
CA TYR A 121 -20.28 -8.67 -0.25
C TYR A 121 -21.34 -8.49 -1.34
N LYS A 122 -22.56 -8.17 -0.94
CA LYS A 122 -23.70 -8.04 -1.87
C LYS A 122 -23.83 -6.64 -2.48
N GLY A 123 -23.21 -5.63 -1.87
CA GLY A 123 -23.24 -4.25 -2.35
C GLY A 123 -22.18 -3.98 -3.42
N ALA A 124 -22.14 -2.74 -3.91
CA ALA A 124 -21.05 -2.26 -4.74
C ALA A 124 -19.81 -2.02 -3.88
N LEU A 125 -18.66 -2.52 -4.31
CA LEU A 125 -17.39 -2.36 -3.62
C LEU A 125 -16.44 -1.59 -4.53
N VAL A 126 -15.93 -0.46 -4.06
CA VAL A 126 -14.90 0.30 -4.77
C VAL A 126 -13.70 0.40 -3.85
N PHE A 127 -12.53 -0.04 -4.32
CA PHE A 127 -11.34 -0.03 -3.49
C PHE A 127 -10.09 0.35 -4.25
N VAL A 128 -9.12 0.86 -3.49
CA VAL A 128 -7.79 1.23 -3.97
C VAL A 128 -6.79 0.41 -3.17
N THR A 129 -5.94 -0.33 -3.87
CA THR A 129 -4.84 -1.04 -3.21
C THR A 129 -3.64 -1.23 -4.13
N HIS A 130 -2.47 -1.34 -3.52
CA HIS A 130 -1.26 -1.85 -4.16
C HIS A 130 -1.10 -3.37 -4.06
N ASP A 131 -1.96 -4.08 -3.32
CA ASP A 131 -1.90 -5.53 -3.19
C ASP A 131 -2.45 -6.24 -4.44
N ARG A 132 -1.55 -6.95 -5.12
CA ARG A 132 -1.86 -7.67 -6.37
C ARG A 132 -2.78 -8.87 -6.12
N TYR A 133 -2.60 -9.58 -5.00
CA TYR A 133 -3.42 -10.76 -4.68
C TYR A 133 -4.85 -10.33 -4.36
N PHE A 134 -4.99 -9.28 -3.55
CA PHE A 134 -6.28 -8.70 -3.21
C PHE A 134 -7.06 -8.21 -4.45
N LEU A 135 -6.37 -7.52 -5.38
CA LEU A 135 -6.97 -7.11 -6.66
C LEU A 135 -7.40 -8.33 -7.49
N ASP A 136 -6.60 -9.39 -7.51
CA ASP A 136 -6.87 -10.57 -8.33
C ASP A 136 -8.06 -11.40 -7.82
N GLN A 137 -8.22 -11.47 -6.49
CA GLN A 137 -9.29 -12.24 -5.84
C GLN A 137 -10.64 -11.51 -5.81
N ILE A 138 -10.64 -10.18 -5.63
CA ILE A 138 -11.86 -9.42 -5.38
C ILE A 138 -12.33 -8.64 -6.60
N ALA A 139 -11.40 -8.05 -7.37
CA ALA A 139 -11.79 -7.13 -8.44
C ALA A 139 -12.42 -7.87 -9.62
N ASN A 140 -13.57 -7.38 -10.06
CA ASN A 140 -14.17 -7.79 -11.33
C ASN A 140 -13.82 -6.80 -12.47
N GLN A 141 -13.32 -5.62 -12.11
CA GLN A 141 -12.99 -4.55 -13.04
C GLN A 141 -11.92 -3.63 -12.46
N ILE A 142 -10.91 -3.30 -13.27
CA ILE A 142 -9.80 -2.42 -12.89
C ILE A 142 -9.94 -1.07 -13.60
N TRP A 143 -9.89 0.03 -12.85
CA TRP A 143 -9.74 1.37 -13.44
C TRP A 143 -8.32 1.87 -13.21
N GLU A 144 -7.65 2.26 -14.28
CA GLU A 144 -6.32 2.86 -14.25
C GLU A 144 -6.45 4.37 -14.48
N LEU A 145 -6.03 5.19 -13.51
CA LEU A 145 -5.89 6.63 -13.70
C LEU A 145 -4.47 6.94 -14.22
N SER A 146 -4.33 7.23 -15.51
CA SER A 146 -3.04 7.58 -16.12
C SER A 146 -3.12 8.92 -16.87
N PHE A 147 -2.19 9.83 -16.58
CA PHE A 147 -2.14 11.19 -17.16
C PHE A 147 -3.48 11.94 -17.12
N GLY A 148 -4.24 11.79 -16.02
CA GLY A 148 -5.54 12.44 -15.86
C GLY A 148 -6.71 11.78 -16.56
N LYS A 149 -6.45 10.69 -17.28
CA LYS A 149 -7.46 9.91 -17.98
C LYS A 149 -7.71 8.62 -17.22
N LEU A 150 -8.97 8.24 -17.12
CA LEU A 150 -9.39 7.01 -16.49
C LEU A 150 -9.64 5.96 -17.57
N TYR A 151 -8.92 4.85 -17.50
CA TYR A 151 -9.05 3.71 -18.40
C TYR A 151 -9.69 2.55 -17.66
N LYS A 152 -10.68 1.91 -18.27
CA LYS A 152 -11.42 0.81 -17.65
C LYS A 152 -11.06 -0.50 -18.34
N TYR A 153 -10.71 -1.50 -17.54
CA TYR A 153 -10.36 -2.83 -17.99
C TYR A 153 -11.28 -3.84 -17.29
N PRO A 154 -12.04 -4.67 -18.03
CA PRO A 154 -12.87 -5.72 -17.43
C PRO A 154 -12.01 -6.90 -16.97
N GLY A 155 -12.38 -7.57 -15.89
CA GLY A 155 -11.60 -8.69 -15.36
C GLY A 155 -10.68 -8.29 -14.20
N ASN A 156 -9.85 -9.25 -13.79
CA ASN A 156 -9.02 -9.15 -12.60
C ASN A 156 -7.68 -8.47 -12.89
N TYR A 157 -6.77 -8.50 -11.91
CA TYR A 157 -5.46 -7.87 -12.05
C TYR A 157 -4.61 -8.51 -13.14
N GLN A 158 -4.63 -9.84 -13.27
CA GLN A 158 -3.87 -10.55 -14.31
C GLN A 158 -4.35 -10.17 -15.71
N ASP A 159 -5.66 -10.15 -15.94
CA ASP A 159 -6.27 -9.72 -17.20
C ASP A 159 -5.87 -8.28 -17.56
N TYR A 160 -5.82 -7.40 -16.56
CA TYR A 160 -5.37 -6.03 -16.72
C TYR A 160 -3.90 -5.96 -17.16
N VAL A 161 -2.99 -6.67 -16.48
CA VAL A 161 -1.56 -6.65 -16.80
C VAL A 161 -1.31 -7.15 -18.21
N GLN A 162 -1.99 -8.22 -18.61
CA GLN A 162 -1.87 -8.78 -19.95
C GLN A 162 -2.31 -7.76 -21.01
N ARG A 163 -3.53 -7.21 -20.89
CA ARG A 163 -4.03 -6.22 -21.87
C ARG A 163 -3.17 -4.96 -21.90
N LYS A 164 -2.60 -4.56 -20.77
CA LYS A 164 -1.70 -3.41 -20.71
C LYS A 164 -0.44 -3.68 -21.51
N ALA A 165 0.17 -4.85 -21.34
CA ALA A 165 1.36 -5.25 -22.10
C ALA A 165 1.08 -5.28 -23.62
N GLU A 166 -0.06 -5.84 -24.04
CA GLU A 166 -0.48 -5.87 -25.44
C GLU A 166 -0.62 -4.44 -26.02
N LEU A 167 -1.27 -3.53 -25.27
CA LEU A 167 -1.43 -2.13 -25.68
C LEU A 167 -0.09 -1.39 -25.74
N ASP A 168 0.81 -1.64 -24.80
CA ASP A 168 2.12 -0.99 -24.75
C ASP A 168 3.01 -1.49 -25.91
N GLU A 169 2.94 -2.77 -26.28
CA GLU A 169 3.59 -3.33 -27.47
C GLU A 169 3.04 -2.71 -28.77
N GLU A 170 1.72 -2.63 -28.91
CA GLU A 170 1.08 -1.99 -30.07
C GLU A 170 1.48 -0.51 -30.21
N GLN A 171 1.54 0.22 -29.10
CA GLN A 171 1.99 1.62 -29.07
C GLN A 171 3.48 1.75 -29.39
N ALA A 172 4.32 0.85 -28.89
CA ALA A 172 5.74 0.82 -29.22
C ALA A 172 5.95 0.56 -30.72
N GLU A 173 5.21 -0.37 -31.32
CA GLU A 173 5.26 -0.61 -32.76
C GLU A 173 4.78 0.59 -33.59
N ALA A 174 3.66 1.19 -33.20
CA ALA A 174 3.08 2.36 -33.89
C ALA A 174 4.06 3.54 -33.85
N SER A 175 4.65 3.82 -32.68
CA SER A 175 5.63 4.89 -32.51
C SER A 175 6.91 4.62 -33.32
N HIS A 176 7.40 3.38 -33.36
CA HIS A 176 8.53 3.01 -34.22
C HIS A 176 8.24 3.20 -35.71
N LYS A 177 7.04 2.82 -36.18
CA LYS A 177 6.59 3.04 -37.57
C LYS A 177 6.52 4.54 -37.88
N GLN A 178 5.95 5.36 -37.00
CA GLN A 178 5.89 6.82 -37.13
C GLN A 178 7.29 7.46 -37.15
N GLN A 179 8.20 7.07 -36.27
CA GLN A 179 9.58 7.57 -36.26
C GLN A 179 10.34 7.21 -37.55
N ARG A 180 10.12 6.02 -38.10
CA ARG A 180 10.71 5.61 -39.38
C ARG A 180 10.19 6.47 -40.53
N LEU A 181 8.88 6.72 -40.59
CA LEU A 181 8.28 7.63 -41.57
C LEU A 181 8.82 9.05 -41.43
N TYR A 182 8.92 9.56 -40.20
CA TYR A 182 9.50 10.88 -39.93
C TYR A 182 10.93 11.00 -40.44
N LYS A 183 11.79 10.01 -40.19
CA LYS A 183 13.17 9.98 -40.70
C LYS A 183 13.23 9.96 -42.23
N GLN A 184 12.29 9.28 -42.90
CA GLN A 184 12.22 9.24 -44.36
C GLN A 184 11.78 10.59 -44.94
N GLU A 185 10.73 11.21 -44.40
CA GLU A 185 10.26 12.53 -44.85
C GLU A 185 11.27 13.64 -44.51
N LEU A 186 11.98 13.56 -43.38
CA LEU A 186 13.07 14.47 -43.03
C LEU A 186 14.20 14.42 -44.08
N LYS A 187 14.56 13.22 -44.56
CA LYS A 187 15.54 13.06 -45.66
C LYS A 187 15.04 13.71 -46.96
N TRP A 188 13.75 13.62 -47.26
CA TRP A 188 13.15 14.27 -48.43
C TRP A 188 13.17 15.80 -48.31
N MET A 189 12.80 16.34 -47.14
CA MET A 189 12.86 17.78 -46.86
C MET A 189 14.29 18.34 -46.98
N LYS A 190 15.29 17.63 -46.44
CA LYS A 190 16.71 18.01 -46.53
C LYS A 190 17.26 18.04 -47.97
N LYS A 191 16.66 17.27 -48.90
CA LYS A 191 17.03 17.28 -50.33
C LYS A 191 16.50 18.49 -51.10
N GLY A 192 15.90 19.48 -50.43
CA GLY A 192 15.49 20.74 -51.03
C GLY A 192 14.09 20.71 -51.65
N ALA A 193 13.12 20.14 -50.93
CA ALA A 193 11.72 20.19 -51.33
C ALA A 193 11.24 21.66 -51.42
N LYS A 194 10.89 22.11 -52.63
CA LYS A 194 10.30 23.44 -52.88
C LYS A 194 8.80 23.28 -53.14
N ALA A 195 7.97 24.05 -52.47
CA ALA A 195 6.51 24.01 -52.61
C ALA A 195 6.05 24.65 -53.94
N ARG A 196 6.28 23.96 -55.07
CA ARG A 196 5.93 24.49 -56.40
C ARG A 196 4.60 23.96 -56.93
N SER A 197 4.04 22.90 -56.33
CA SER A 197 2.72 22.35 -56.71
C SER A 197 1.84 22.08 -55.49
N THR A 198 0.52 22.02 -55.71
CA THR A 198 -0.49 21.66 -54.69
C THR A 198 -0.20 20.30 -54.04
N LYS A 199 0.31 19.33 -54.81
CA LYS A 199 0.69 18.00 -54.31
C LYS A 199 1.94 18.05 -53.42
N GLN A 200 2.88 18.95 -53.70
CA GLN A 200 4.07 19.17 -52.86
C GLN A 200 3.73 19.92 -51.58
N GLN A 201 2.85 20.93 -51.66
CA GLN A 201 2.37 21.65 -50.47
C GLN A 201 1.63 20.71 -49.51
N ALA A 202 0.74 19.85 -50.02
CA ALA A 202 0.05 18.85 -49.21
C ALA A 202 0.98 17.81 -48.56
N ARG A 203 2.18 17.59 -49.11
CA ARG A 203 3.20 16.70 -48.51
C ARG A 203 4.03 17.41 -47.43
N ILE A 204 4.34 18.68 -47.63
CA ILE A 204 5.02 19.51 -46.62
C ILE A 204 4.13 19.71 -45.40
N ASN A 205 2.83 19.96 -45.60
CA ASN A 205 1.87 20.07 -44.50
C ASN A 205 1.82 18.76 -43.69
N ARG A 206 1.69 17.60 -44.35
CA ARG A 206 1.74 16.29 -43.68
C ARG A 206 3.02 16.02 -42.91
N PHE A 207 4.17 16.53 -43.38
CA PHE A 207 5.42 16.43 -42.63
C PHE A 207 5.41 17.29 -41.36
N ASN A 208 4.81 18.47 -41.42
CA ASN A 208 4.67 19.34 -40.25
C ASN A 208 3.73 18.71 -39.21
N ASP A 209 2.60 18.15 -39.65
CA ASP A 209 1.67 17.42 -38.78
C ASP A 209 2.38 16.23 -38.10
N LEU A 210 3.11 15.41 -38.89
CA LEU A 210 3.88 14.27 -38.38
C LEU A 210 5.00 14.70 -37.42
N LYS A 211 5.61 15.87 -37.65
CA LYS A 211 6.64 16.43 -36.75
C LYS A 211 6.02 16.81 -35.41
N GLU A 212 4.83 17.41 -35.43
CA GLU A 212 4.11 17.81 -34.22
C GLU A 212 3.71 16.57 -33.40
N ASP A 213 3.12 15.56 -34.03
CA ASP A 213 2.74 14.28 -33.40
C ASP A 213 3.92 13.56 -32.75
N VAL A 214 5.06 13.46 -33.44
CA VAL A 214 6.27 12.81 -32.90
C VAL A 214 6.90 13.64 -31.77
N SER A 215 6.77 14.97 -31.82
CA SER A 215 7.31 15.86 -30.78
C SER A 215 6.47 15.93 -29.51
N GLN A 216 5.16 15.72 -29.63
CA GLN A 216 4.23 15.61 -28.49
C GLN A 216 4.16 14.20 -27.91
N GLY A 217 5.12 13.33 -28.25
CA GLY A 217 5.14 11.90 -27.98
C GLY A 217 4.40 11.52 -26.69
N ASN A 218 3.45 10.57 -26.83
CA ASN A 218 2.70 10.05 -25.69
C ASN A 218 3.69 9.73 -24.56
N PRO A 219 3.47 10.25 -23.35
CA PRO A 219 4.34 9.94 -22.23
C PRO A 219 4.28 8.42 -21.99
N THR A 220 5.34 7.74 -22.38
CA THR A 220 5.53 6.30 -22.13
C THR A 220 6.02 6.13 -20.71
N ASP A 221 5.44 5.16 -19.99
CA ASP A 221 6.03 4.66 -18.75
C ASP A 221 7.34 3.95 -19.13
N GLU A 222 8.46 4.66 -19.19
CA GLU A 222 9.77 4.01 -19.34
C GLU A 222 10.10 3.26 -18.04
N ASP A 223 10.33 1.95 -18.14
CA ASP A 223 10.88 1.15 -17.05
C ASP A 223 12.31 1.63 -16.76
N VAL A 224 12.46 2.44 -15.72
CA VAL A 224 13.79 2.87 -15.27
C VAL A 224 14.35 1.83 -14.32
N ASP A 225 15.19 0.96 -14.88
CA ASP A 225 15.93 -0.02 -14.10
C ASP A 225 17.08 0.67 -13.34
N ILE A 226 16.95 0.75 -12.02
CA ILE A 226 17.95 1.38 -11.15
C ILE A 226 18.99 0.33 -10.78
N THR A 227 19.96 0.10 -11.68
CA THR A 227 21.18 -0.66 -11.32
C THR A 227 22.04 0.14 -10.35
N MET A 228 21.82 -0.05 -9.05
CA MET A 228 22.78 0.34 -8.01
C MET A 228 24.00 -0.59 -8.12
N GLY A 229 25.19 -0.02 -8.31
CA GLY A 229 26.44 -0.78 -8.45
C GLY A 229 26.62 -1.74 -7.28
N GLN A 230 26.51 -3.05 -7.55
CA GLN A 230 26.64 -4.08 -6.53
C GLN A 230 28.11 -4.42 -6.34
N LYS A 231 28.71 -3.99 -5.22
CA LYS A 231 29.97 -4.60 -4.76
C LYS A 231 29.72 -6.09 -4.49
N ARG A 232 30.67 -6.96 -4.88
CA ARG A 232 30.55 -8.41 -4.68
C ARG A 232 30.39 -8.74 -3.18
N LEU A 233 29.27 -9.35 -2.81
CA LEU A 233 29.04 -9.85 -1.45
C LEU A 233 29.85 -11.15 -1.20
N GLY A 234 30.49 -11.23 -0.04
CA GLY A 234 31.09 -12.47 0.47
C GLY A 234 30.04 -13.55 0.78
N LYS A 235 30.49 -14.80 1.02
CA LYS A 235 29.57 -15.94 1.27
C LYS A 235 28.73 -15.80 2.55
N LYS A 236 29.34 -15.30 3.65
CA LYS A 236 28.66 -14.99 4.92
C LYS A 236 28.16 -13.54 4.87
N VAL A 237 26.86 -13.35 5.04
CA VAL A 237 26.23 -12.01 5.03
C VAL A 237 25.87 -11.59 6.44
N ILE A 238 25.06 -12.38 7.14
CA ILE A 238 24.68 -12.15 8.54
C ILE A 238 24.73 -13.52 9.24
N ASP A 239 25.34 -13.57 10.41
CA ASP A 239 25.41 -14.77 11.24
C ASP A 239 24.94 -14.42 12.64
N ILE A 240 23.80 -14.98 13.03
CA ILE A 240 23.15 -14.76 14.32
C ILE A 240 23.38 -16.01 15.15
N GLN A 241 23.91 -15.85 16.36
CA GLN A 241 24.25 -16.97 17.25
C GLN A 241 23.63 -16.76 18.63
N HIS A 242 22.79 -17.71 19.04
CA HIS A 242 22.17 -17.80 20.36
C HIS A 242 21.55 -16.46 20.82
N ALA A 243 20.88 -15.76 19.90
CA ALA A 243 20.38 -14.43 20.13
C ALA A 243 19.10 -14.45 20.96
N ASP A 244 19.11 -13.70 22.06
CA ASP A 244 17.94 -13.39 22.87
C ASP A 244 17.57 -11.92 22.73
N LEU A 245 16.29 -11.67 22.45
CA LEU A 245 15.74 -10.32 22.32
C LEU A 245 14.43 -10.23 23.09
N THR A 246 14.37 -9.33 24.07
CA THR A 246 13.16 -9.01 24.84
C THR A 246 12.88 -7.52 24.78
N ILE A 247 11.63 -7.13 24.47
CA ILE A 247 11.20 -5.72 24.45
C ILE A 247 9.92 -5.60 25.27
N ALA A 248 9.85 -4.58 26.13
CA ALA A 248 8.69 -4.31 26.98
C ALA A 248 8.19 -5.57 27.73
N LYS A 249 9.12 -6.38 28.26
CA LYS A 249 8.87 -7.66 28.95
C LYS A 249 8.26 -8.78 28.11
N LYS A 250 8.15 -8.61 26.78
CA LYS A 250 7.76 -9.66 25.84
C LYS A 250 9.01 -10.27 25.17
N PRO A 251 9.27 -11.57 25.31
CA PRO A 251 10.35 -12.23 24.58
C PRO A 251 10.00 -12.27 23.09
N ILE A 252 10.89 -11.74 22.24
CA ILE A 252 10.78 -11.71 20.78
C ILE A 252 11.63 -12.84 20.18
N LEU A 253 12.86 -12.97 20.64
CA LEU A 253 13.75 -14.09 20.30
C LEU A 253 14.18 -14.80 21.57
N LYS A 254 14.30 -16.13 21.47
CA LYS A 254 14.87 -16.97 22.51
C LYS A 254 15.79 -17.99 21.86
N ASP A 255 17.07 -17.96 22.22
CA ASP A 255 18.12 -18.86 21.71
C ASP A 255 18.12 -19.00 20.17
N PHE A 256 17.99 -17.88 19.46
CA PHE A 256 17.83 -17.90 18.00
C PHE A 256 19.19 -17.88 17.29
N SER A 257 19.41 -18.85 16.40
CA SER A 257 20.61 -18.92 15.57
C SER A 257 20.25 -19.07 14.09
N MET A 258 20.86 -18.24 13.24
CA MET A 258 20.62 -18.26 11.79
C MET A 258 21.80 -17.69 11.02
N LEU A 259 22.26 -18.43 10.00
CA LEU A 259 23.26 -17.98 9.04
C LEU A 259 22.58 -17.60 7.72
N ILE A 260 22.72 -16.33 7.34
CA ILE A 260 22.26 -15.76 6.07
C ILE A 260 23.44 -15.68 5.10
N GLN A 261 23.28 -16.33 3.95
CA GLN A 261 24.28 -16.42 2.90
C GLN A 261 23.93 -15.52 1.70
N ASN A 262 24.94 -15.27 0.84
CA ASN A 262 24.76 -14.45 -0.35
C ASN A 262 23.67 -15.02 -1.29
N GLY A 263 22.83 -14.14 -1.82
CA GLY A 263 21.74 -14.47 -2.73
C GLY A 263 20.46 -14.96 -2.05
N GLN A 264 20.47 -15.19 -0.73
CA GLN A 264 19.27 -15.59 -0.02
C GLN A 264 18.28 -14.41 0.11
N ARG A 265 17.02 -14.69 -0.21
CA ARG A 265 15.88 -13.79 0.01
C ARG A 265 15.04 -14.36 1.14
N ILE A 266 14.94 -13.64 2.25
CA ILE A 266 14.25 -14.11 3.45
C ILE A 266 13.02 -13.23 3.70
N GLY A 267 11.85 -13.86 3.73
CA GLY A 267 10.61 -13.22 4.17
C GLY A 267 10.42 -13.42 5.67
N ILE A 268 10.11 -12.35 6.39
CA ILE A 268 9.75 -12.41 7.82
C ILE A 268 8.25 -12.15 7.94
N SER A 269 7.50 -13.17 8.34
CA SER A 269 6.05 -13.10 8.57
C SER A 269 5.71 -13.29 10.06
N GLY A 270 4.47 -12.97 10.42
CA GLY A 270 3.98 -13.05 11.79
C GLY A 270 2.94 -11.96 12.07
N GLU A 271 2.22 -12.08 13.18
CA GLU A 271 1.21 -11.08 13.57
C GLU A 271 1.82 -9.69 13.79
N ASN A 272 1.00 -8.65 13.66
CA ASN A 272 1.44 -7.30 14.00
C ASN A 272 1.68 -7.20 15.52
N GLY A 273 2.85 -6.67 15.91
CA GLY A 273 3.30 -6.69 17.31
C GLY A 273 3.99 -7.99 17.74
N ALA A 274 4.27 -8.93 16.82
CA ALA A 274 5.12 -10.09 17.10
C ALA A 274 6.60 -9.74 17.33
N GLY A 275 7.04 -8.54 16.92
CA GLY A 275 8.43 -8.08 17.09
C GLY A 275 9.27 -8.06 15.80
N LYS A 276 8.65 -8.17 14.62
CA LYS A 276 9.32 -8.14 13.30
C LYS A 276 10.24 -6.92 13.12
N SER A 277 9.71 -5.71 13.32
CA SER A 277 10.49 -4.47 13.20
C SER A 277 11.60 -4.39 14.25
N SER A 278 11.34 -4.90 15.45
CA SER A 278 12.32 -4.97 16.53
C SER A 278 13.50 -5.89 16.22
N PHE A 279 13.21 -7.05 15.63
CA PHE A 279 14.24 -7.98 15.16
C PHE A 279 15.09 -7.35 14.05
N LEU A 280 14.46 -6.70 13.07
CA LEU A 280 15.18 -5.98 12.02
C LEU A 280 16.03 -4.82 12.57
N ASN A 281 15.53 -4.10 13.58
CA ASN A 281 16.31 -3.07 14.27
C ASN A 281 17.51 -3.64 15.03
N ALA A 282 17.39 -4.84 15.60
CA ALA A 282 18.52 -5.52 16.23
C ALA A 282 19.59 -5.93 15.20
N ILE A 283 19.17 -6.48 14.04
CA ILE A 283 20.07 -6.78 12.92
C ILE A 283 20.75 -5.49 12.39
N ALA A 284 20.01 -4.38 12.33
CA ALA A 284 20.55 -3.08 11.93
C ALA A 284 21.44 -2.40 12.99
N GLY A 285 21.66 -3.04 14.14
CA GLY A 285 22.48 -2.51 15.24
C GLY A 285 21.84 -1.35 16.01
N LYS A 286 20.54 -1.07 15.81
CA LYS A 286 19.81 0.02 16.48
C LYS A 286 19.33 -0.38 17.89
N ILE A 287 19.15 -1.67 18.14
CA ILE A 287 18.71 -2.21 19.43
C ILE A 287 19.71 -3.30 19.86
N PRO A 288 20.25 -3.26 21.09
CA PRO A 288 21.15 -4.30 21.56
C PRO A 288 20.39 -5.59 21.88
N LEU A 289 21.06 -6.72 21.69
CA LEU A 289 20.61 -8.03 22.20
C LEU A 289 20.85 -8.14 23.71
N GLN A 290 20.06 -8.97 24.39
CA GLN A 290 20.35 -9.33 25.80
C GLN A 290 21.47 -10.37 25.89
N SER A 291 21.51 -11.33 24.97
CA SER A 291 22.52 -12.38 24.84
C SER A 291 22.65 -12.82 23.39
N GLY A 292 23.78 -13.47 23.08
CA GLY A 292 24.14 -13.89 21.73
C GLY A 292 24.88 -12.81 20.93
N THR A 293 25.15 -13.10 19.65
CA THR A 293 25.88 -12.21 18.75
C THR A 293 25.21 -12.12 17.38
N ILE A 294 25.40 -10.97 16.70
CA ILE A 294 25.04 -10.76 15.30
C ILE A 294 26.31 -10.30 14.58
N ASP A 295 26.90 -11.18 13.79
CA ASP A 295 28.08 -10.90 12.99
C ASP A 295 27.68 -10.59 11.55
N ILE A 296 27.93 -9.36 11.12
CA ILE A 296 27.71 -8.91 9.75
C ILE A 296 29.01 -9.06 8.95
N GLY A 297 28.93 -9.65 7.76
CA GLY A 297 30.09 -9.85 6.89
C GLY A 297 30.76 -8.53 6.49
N GLU A 298 32.09 -8.50 6.42
CA GLU A 298 32.88 -7.28 6.17
C GLU A 298 32.55 -6.56 4.85
N THR A 299 32.08 -7.30 3.85
CA THR A 299 31.71 -6.76 2.53
C THR A 299 30.27 -6.27 2.46
N VAL A 300 29.48 -6.46 3.53
CA VAL A 300 28.06 -6.13 3.56
C VAL A 300 27.88 -4.65 3.86
N LYS A 301 27.23 -3.95 2.94
CA LYS A 301 26.66 -2.62 3.19
C LYS A 301 25.18 -2.78 3.46
N MET A 302 24.78 -2.58 4.71
CA MET A 302 23.38 -2.69 5.12
C MET A 302 22.60 -1.46 4.66
N ALA A 303 21.55 -1.67 3.87
CA ALA A 303 20.51 -0.69 3.62
C ALA A 303 19.29 -1.09 4.46
N TYR A 304 18.84 -0.22 5.35
CA TYR A 304 17.72 -0.48 6.24
C TYR A 304 16.62 0.56 6.04
N TYR A 305 15.46 0.10 5.58
CA TYR A 305 14.29 0.95 5.34
C TYR A 305 13.28 0.78 6.47
N THR A 306 12.93 1.88 7.13
CA THR A 306 11.99 1.89 8.27
C THR A 306 10.56 2.22 7.81
N GLN A 307 9.58 1.72 8.54
CA GLN A 307 8.16 2.04 8.28
C GLN A 307 7.79 3.50 8.57
N GLN A 308 8.55 4.16 9.45
CA GLN A 308 8.42 5.59 9.72
C GLN A 308 9.58 6.29 9.03
N MET A 309 9.27 7.17 8.07
CA MET A 309 10.23 8.14 7.55
C MET A 309 10.39 9.27 8.57
N GLU A 310 11.62 9.74 8.75
CA GLU A 310 11.83 11.01 9.43
C GLU A 310 11.13 12.12 8.63
N PRO A 311 10.45 13.06 9.30
CA PRO A 311 9.78 14.15 8.61
C PRO A 311 10.81 14.94 7.78
N ILE A 312 10.56 15.03 6.48
CA ILE A 312 11.38 15.87 5.60
C ILE A 312 11.08 17.32 5.98
N PRO A 313 12.10 18.14 6.25
CA PRO A 313 11.89 19.56 6.54
C PRO A 313 11.09 20.23 5.43
N GLU A 314 9.95 20.85 5.77
CA GLU A 314 9.01 21.45 4.80
C GLU A 314 9.65 22.60 3.99
N ASP A 315 10.76 23.16 4.48
CA ASP A 315 11.54 24.22 3.86
C ASP A 315 12.54 23.70 2.80
N LYS A 316 12.73 22.37 2.69
CA LYS A 316 13.65 21.77 1.72
C LYS A 316 12.90 21.17 0.54
N ARG A 317 13.37 21.51 -0.67
CA ARG A 317 12.99 20.75 -1.87
C ARG A 317 13.50 19.31 -1.73
N VAL A 318 12.67 18.33 -2.10
CA VAL A 318 12.99 16.89 -2.06
C VAL A 318 14.32 16.59 -2.75
N ILE A 319 14.59 17.27 -3.88
CA ILE A 319 15.86 17.14 -4.61
C ILE A 319 17.08 17.60 -3.82
N SER A 320 16.94 18.66 -3.03
CA SER A 320 18.02 19.17 -2.17
C SER A 320 18.25 18.24 -0.98
N TYR A 321 17.18 17.74 -0.36
CA TYR A 321 17.26 16.77 0.73
C TYR A 321 17.96 15.48 0.30
N LEU A 322 17.57 14.92 -0.86
CA LEU A 322 18.16 13.68 -1.36
C LEU A 322 19.60 13.88 -1.89
N THR A 323 19.94 15.08 -2.36
CA THR A 323 21.33 15.42 -2.71
C THR A 323 22.20 15.55 -1.45
N ASP A 324 21.70 16.18 -0.39
CA ASP A 324 22.41 16.30 0.90
C ASP A 324 22.72 14.91 1.51
N VAL A 325 21.77 13.97 1.42
CA VAL A 325 21.93 12.59 1.91
C VAL A 325 22.76 11.72 0.94
N GLY A 326 22.65 11.97 -0.37
CA GLY A 326 23.26 11.16 -1.44
C GLY A 326 24.70 11.52 -1.83
N GLN A 327 25.30 12.57 -1.26
CA GLN A 327 26.65 13.04 -1.62
C GLN A 327 27.81 12.07 -1.30
N ASN A 328 27.54 10.88 -0.74
CA ASN A 328 28.55 9.91 -0.32
C ASN A 328 28.61 8.62 -1.17
N VAL A 329 27.99 8.57 -2.36
CA VAL A 329 28.06 7.39 -3.24
C VAL A 329 29.13 7.60 -4.33
N ILE A 330 30.28 6.92 -4.19
CA ILE A 330 31.40 6.94 -5.12
C ILE A 330 31.39 5.61 -5.91
N ASP A 331 31.52 5.68 -7.24
CA ASP A 331 31.65 4.51 -8.14
C ASP A 331 33.04 3.85 -8.02
N GLU A 332 33.22 2.64 -8.56
CA GLU A 332 34.48 1.87 -8.49
C GLU A 332 35.70 2.61 -9.11
N ASP A 333 35.46 3.57 -10.02
CA ASP A 333 36.49 4.39 -10.67
C ASP A 333 36.79 5.72 -9.96
N GLY A 334 36.27 5.95 -8.75
CA GLY A 334 36.52 7.18 -7.98
C GLY A 334 35.76 8.42 -8.49
N ASN A 335 34.89 8.25 -9.48
CA ASN A 335 34.06 9.33 -10.02
C ASN A 335 32.84 9.59 -9.11
N LYS A 336 32.63 10.86 -8.75
CA LYS A 336 31.42 11.33 -8.06
C LYS A 336 30.24 11.26 -9.03
N LYS A 337 29.44 10.20 -8.99
CA LYS A 337 28.14 10.20 -9.66
C LYS A 337 27.19 11.08 -8.86
N THR A 338 26.81 12.21 -9.43
CA THR A 338 25.76 13.04 -8.87
C THR A 338 24.46 12.24 -8.95
N THR A 339 23.75 12.09 -7.82
CA THR A 339 22.49 11.35 -7.59
C THR A 339 21.29 11.83 -8.44
N PHE A 340 21.54 12.47 -9.58
CA PHE A 340 20.52 13.06 -10.45
C PHE A 340 19.81 12.03 -11.33
N SER A 341 20.44 10.89 -11.65
CA SER A 341 19.79 9.84 -12.45
C SER A 341 18.86 8.94 -11.63
N ILE A 342 18.94 8.96 -10.30
CA ILE A 342 18.06 8.18 -9.41
C ILE A 342 16.75 8.93 -9.14
N LEU A 343 16.74 10.27 -9.24
CA LEU A 343 15.64 11.08 -8.69
C LEU A 343 14.56 11.52 -9.66
N VAL A 344 14.82 11.53 -10.97
CA VAL A 344 13.82 12.00 -11.95
C VAL A 344 12.67 11.00 -12.11
N VAL A 345 12.76 9.81 -11.50
CA VAL A 345 11.73 8.76 -11.57
C VAL A 345 11.00 8.56 -10.23
N GLN A 346 11.34 9.36 -9.21
CA GLN A 346 10.80 9.16 -7.86
C GLN A 346 10.12 10.37 -7.18
N PRO A 347 9.50 11.35 -7.87
CA PRO A 347 8.51 12.19 -7.20
C PRO A 347 7.11 11.56 -7.39
N LEU A 348 6.77 10.52 -6.62
CA LEU A 348 5.36 10.11 -6.47
C LEU A 348 5.02 9.21 -5.28
N LEU A 349 5.99 8.80 -4.48
CA LEU A 349 5.71 8.02 -3.28
C LEU A 349 6.10 8.86 -2.06
N PHE A 350 5.09 9.52 -1.47
CA PHE A 350 5.02 10.06 -0.10
C PHE A 350 5.72 11.43 0.14
N HIS A 351 5.13 12.54 0.63
CA HIS A 351 3.85 12.89 1.31
C HIS A 351 3.56 14.41 1.08
N MET A 352 2.30 14.80 0.81
CA MET A 352 1.55 15.88 1.51
C MET A 352 0.24 16.18 0.78
N THR A 353 -0.78 16.48 1.57
CA THR A 353 -2.18 16.76 1.22
C THR A 353 -2.36 17.90 0.22
N VAL A 354 -2.12 17.65 -1.07
CA VAL A 354 -2.72 18.36 -2.22
C VAL A 354 -2.80 17.35 -3.36
N ILE A 355 -4.03 16.94 -3.71
CA ILE A 355 -4.48 16.50 -5.05
C ILE A 355 -3.33 15.93 -5.92
N SER A 356 -2.88 14.71 -5.59
CA SER A 356 -1.86 14.00 -6.37
C SER A 356 -2.51 13.32 -7.57
N TRP A 357 -2.35 13.96 -8.73
CA TRP A 357 -2.64 13.41 -10.05
C TRP A 357 -1.53 12.46 -10.48
N THR A 358 -1.56 11.19 -10.05
CA THR A 358 -0.90 10.06 -10.76
C THR A 358 -1.28 8.71 -10.13
N LYS A 359 -1.84 7.83 -10.96
CA LYS A 359 -2.19 6.41 -10.71
C LYS A 359 -2.93 6.10 -9.40
N TRP A 360 -4.16 6.61 -9.33
CA TRP A 360 -5.22 5.90 -8.59
C TRP A 360 -5.65 4.68 -9.41
N ARG A 361 -5.55 3.48 -8.83
CA ARG A 361 -6.21 2.30 -9.39
C ARG A 361 -7.45 2.02 -8.56
N ILE A 362 -8.60 2.34 -9.14
CA ILE A 362 -9.90 2.21 -8.53
C ILE A 362 -10.49 0.90 -9.09
N ALA A 363 -10.60 -0.13 -8.26
CA ALA A 363 -11.28 -1.36 -8.62
C ALA A 363 -12.74 -1.27 -8.18
N CYS A 364 -13.66 -1.82 -8.98
CA CYS A 364 -15.09 -1.94 -8.66
C CYS A 364 -15.52 -3.42 -8.62
#